data_AF-A0AB38RNZ8-F1
#
_entry.id   AF-A0AB38RNZ8-F1
#
_cell.length_a   1.000
_cell.length_b   1.000
_cell.length_c   1.000
_cell.angle_alpha   90.00
_cell.angle_beta   90.00
_cell.angle_gamma   90.00
#
_symmetry.space_group_name_H-M   'P 1'
#
loop_
_entity.id
_entity.type
_entity.pdbx_description
1 polymer ?
#
loop_
_entity_poly.entity_id
_entity_poly.type
_entity_poly.pdbx_seq_one_letter_code
_entity_poly.pdbx_strand_id
1 'polypeptide(L)'
;MPASRRRRAAALAAYLAQFASVAGAKERLNDCMYAGLSHDELLQHHQDYLQALIWAQAATFSDEDIRALDAMSRRYTFHSS
;
A
#
# COMPACT_ATOMS: atom_id res chain seq x y z
N MET A 1 9.58 -13.80 12.64
CA MET A 1 9.84 -12.65 13.52
C MET A 1 8.88 -11.51 13.16
N PRO A 2 8.04 -11.00 14.08
CA PRO A 2 7.06 -9.93 13.79
C PRO A 2 7.70 -8.59 13.34
N ALA A 3 8.97 -8.34 13.68
CA ALA A 3 9.69 -7.15 13.25
C ALA A 3 9.97 -7.09 11.73
N SER A 4 10.15 -8.24 11.06
CA SER A 4 10.38 -8.25 9.60
C SER A 4 9.10 -7.94 8.82
N ARG A 5 7.92 -8.29 9.38
CA ARG A 5 6.62 -8.01 8.78
C ARG A 5 6.27 -6.53 8.84
N ARG A 6 6.45 -5.89 10.01
CA ARG A 6 6.30 -4.44 10.14
C ARG A 6 7.22 -3.66 9.19
N ARG A 7 8.47 -4.09 9.05
CA ARG A 7 9.41 -3.48 8.09
C ARG A 7 8.95 -3.63 6.64
N ARG A 8 8.39 -4.79 6.27
CA ARG A 8 7.81 -5.00 4.93
C ARG A 8 6.58 -4.12 4.70
N ALA A 9 5.67 -4.05 5.68
CA ALA A 9 4.51 -3.17 5.63
C ALA A 9 4.92 -1.68 5.53
N ALA A 10 5.95 -1.26 6.26
CA ALA A 10 6.50 0.09 6.17
C ALA A 10 7.11 0.37 4.79
N ALA A 11 7.82 -0.59 4.18
CA ALA A 11 8.35 -0.45 2.83
C ALA A 11 7.23 -0.33 1.78
N LEU A 12 6.16 -1.12 1.92
CA LEU A 12 4.95 -0.99 1.09
C LEU A 12 4.28 0.37 1.28
N ALA A 13 4.12 0.84 2.52
CA ALA A 13 3.55 2.15 2.81
C ALA A 13 4.39 3.28 2.21
N ALA A 14 5.72 3.18 2.25
CA ALA A 14 6.62 4.15 1.64
C ALA A 14 6.51 4.15 0.11
N TYR A 15 6.39 2.98 -0.53
CA TYR A 15 6.14 2.87 -1.97
C TYR A 15 4.79 3.48 -2.35
N LEU A 16 3.74 3.18 -1.58
CA LEU A 16 2.39 3.66 -1.86
C LEU A 16 2.15 5.10 -1.39
N ALA A 17 3.11 5.74 -0.72
CA ALA A 17 3.00 7.12 -0.26
C ALA A 17 2.78 8.12 -1.41
N GLN A 18 3.22 7.77 -2.63
CA GLN A 18 2.91 8.56 -3.83
C GLN A 18 1.39 8.68 -4.07
N PHE A 19 0.59 7.71 -3.61
CA PHE A 19 -0.87 7.70 -3.70
C PHE A 19 -1.57 8.25 -2.44
N ALA A 20 -0.83 8.75 -1.44
CA ALA A 20 -1.40 9.28 -0.20
C ALA A 20 -2.35 10.47 -0.45
N SER A 21 -2.11 11.26 -1.50
CA SER A 21 -2.91 12.45 -1.82
C SER A 21 -4.10 12.18 -2.75
N VAL A 22 -4.34 10.92 -3.16
CA VAL A 22 -5.42 10.58 -4.12
C VAL A 22 -6.81 10.97 -3.59
N ALA A 23 -7.03 10.88 -2.27
CA ALA A 23 -8.28 11.31 -1.63
C ALA A 23 -8.62 12.81 -1.83
N GLY A 24 -7.63 13.67 -2.09
CA GLY A 24 -7.81 15.07 -2.46
C GLY A 24 -7.62 15.36 -3.97
N ALA A 25 -7.21 14.36 -4.74
CA ALA A 25 -6.74 14.50 -6.12
C ALA A 25 -7.84 14.37 -7.18
N LYS A 26 -9.12 14.56 -6.83
CA LYS A 26 -10.21 14.53 -7.83
C LYS A 26 -9.97 15.53 -8.97
N GLU A 27 -9.22 16.60 -8.72
CA GLU A 27 -8.76 17.58 -9.72
C GLU A 27 -7.39 17.26 -10.36
N ARG A 28 -6.58 16.39 -9.74
CA ARG A 28 -5.21 16.04 -10.21
C ARG A 28 -5.13 14.71 -10.96
N LEU A 29 -6.26 14.09 -11.32
CA LEU A 29 -6.28 12.93 -12.24
C LEU A 29 -5.61 13.23 -13.59
N ASN A 30 -5.48 14.51 -13.95
CA ASN A 30 -4.78 14.98 -15.15
C ASN A 30 -3.25 15.15 -14.96
N ASP A 31 -2.70 14.94 -13.75
CA ASP A 31 -1.25 14.93 -13.56
C ASP A 31 -0.67 13.70 -14.27
N CYS A 32 0.34 13.93 -15.13
CA CYS A 32 1.04 12.88 -15.89
C CYS A 32 1.53 11.69 -15.03
N MET A 33 1.66 11.85 -13.71
CA MET A 33 2.09 10.78 -12.79
C MET A 33 1.06 9.66 -12.60
N TYR A 34 -0.22 9.89 -12.91
CA TYR A 34 -1.27 8.86 -12.83
C TYR A 34 -1.79 8.45 -14.21
N ALA A 35 -1.12 8.89 -15.29
CA ALA A 35 -1.52 8.57 -16.65
C ALA A 35 -1.53 7.05 -16.87
N GLY A 36 -2.70 6.52 -17.21
CA GLY A 36 -2.92 5.08 -17.45
C GLY A 36 -3.57 4.32 -16.29
N LEU A 37 -3.76 4.94 -15.12
CA LEU A 37 -4.54 4.37 -14.02
C LEU A 37 -5.96 4.94 -14.00
N SER A 38 -6.94 4.07 -13.83
CA SER A 38 -8.32 4.45 -13.58
C SER A 38 -8.49 5.04 -12.18
N HIS A 39 -9.59 5.78 -11.96
CA HIS A 39 -9.91 6.33 -10.64
C HIS A 39 -10.07 5.23 -9.58
N ASP A 40 -10.62 4.08 -9.97
CA ASP A 40 -10.82 2.94 -9.08
C ASP A 40 -9.50 2.29 -8.69
N GLU A 41 -8.53 2.18 -9.62
CA GLU A 41 -7.19 1.69 -9.31
C GLU A 41 -6.43 2.63 -8.37
N LEU A 42 -6.56 3.94 -8.57
CA LEU A 42 -5.98 4.93 -7.66
C LEU A 42 -6.59 4.86 -6.26
N LEU A 43 -7.91 4.66 -6.17
CA LEU A 43 -8.58 4.47 -4.89
C LEU A 43 -8.13 3.18 -4.21
N GLN A 44 -7.97 2.10 -4.96
CA GLN A 44 -7.42 0.83 -4.45
C GLN A 44 -5.99 1.00 -3.93
N HIS A 45 -5.12 1.71 -4.65
CA HIS A 45 -3.75 2.00 -4.19
C HIS A 45 -3.74 2.87 -2.93
N HIS A 46 -4.67 3.82 -2.81
CA HIS A 46 -4.83 4.63 -1.61
C HIS A 46 -5.32 3.80 -0.40
N GLN A 47 -6.27 2.89 -0.61
CA GLN A 47 -6.71 1.98 0.45
C GLN A 47 -5.58 1.03 0.87
N ASP A 48 -4.83 0.49 -0.08
CA ASP A 48 -3.68 -0.36 0.17
C ASP A 48 -2.59 0.40 0.97
N TYR A 49 -2.38 1.69 0.68
CA TYR A 49 -1.49 2.58 1.45
C TYR A 49 -1.93 2.69 2.93
N LEU A 50 -3.21 2.98 3.17
CA LEU A 50 -3.74 3.09 4.54
C LEU A 50 -3.61 1.77 5.30
N GLN A 51 -3.91 0.65 4.64
CA GLN A 51 -3.79 -0.68 5.22
C GLN A 51 -2.32 -1.02 5.56
N ALA A 52 -1.38 -0.69 4.67
CA ALA A 52 0.05 -0.89 4.91
C ALA A 52 0.55 -0.04 6.10
N LEU A 53 0.05 1.19 6.29
CA LEU A 53 0.35 2.02 7.46
C LEU A 53 -0.15 1.41 8.76
N ILE A 54 -1.38 0.86 8.76
CA ILE A 54 -1.95 0.17 9.91
C ILE A 54 -1.04 -1.02 10.29
N TRP A 55 -0.67 -1.86 9.32
CA TRP A 55 0.23 -2.99 9.56
C TRP A 55 1.65 -2.58 9.98
N ALA A 56 2.18 -1.46 9.47
CA ALA A 56 3.50 -0.97 9.87
C ALA A 56 3.55 -0.64 11.38
N GLN A 57 2.44 -0.16 11.92
CA GLN A 57 2.29 0.23 13.33
C GLN A 57 1.69 -0.88 14.20
N ALA A 58 1.18 -1.96 13.60
CA ALA A 58 0.53 -3.06 14.31
C ALA A 58 1.48 -3.77 15.29
N ALA A 59 1.10 -3.82 16.57
CA ALA A 59 1.85 -4.55 17.60
C ALA A 59 1.80 -6.07 17.40
N THR A 60 0.69 -6.58 16.85
CA THR A 60 0.43 -7.99 16.60
C THR A 60 -0.18 -8.16 15.21
N PHE A 61 0.08 -9.29 14.57
CA PHE A 61 -0.50 -9.66 13.28
C PHE A 61 -1.33 -10.91 13.46
N SER A 62 -2.54 -10.93 12.91
CA SER A 62 -3.31 -12.16 12.73
C SER A 62 -2.76 -12.96 11.53
N ASP A 63 -3.14 -14.24 11.43
CA ASP A 63 -2.81 -15.05 10.24
C ASP A 63 -3.46 -14.50 8.97
N GLU A 64 -4.60 -13.81 9.09
CA GLU A 64 -5.25 -13.12 8.00
C GLU A 64 -4.45 -11.90 7.55
N ASP A 65 -3.98 -11.07 8.47
CA ASP A 65 -3.10 -9.93 8.16
C ASP A 65 -1.82 -10.36 7.45
N ILE A 66 -1.27 -11.51 7.84
CA ILE A 66 -0.07 -12.07 7.21
C ILE A 66 -0.36 -12.45 5.76
N ARG A 67 -1.47 -13.17 5.50
CA ARG A 67 -1.87 -13.55 4.13
C ARG A 67 -2.18 -12.32 3.28
N ALA A 68 -2.86 -11.33 3.86
CA ALA A 68 -3.21 -10.09 3.19
C ALA A 68 -1.96 -9.26 2.84
N LEU A 69 -0.99 -9.16 3.76
CA LEU A 69 0.30 -8.51 3.53
C LEU A 69 1.09 -9.21 2.42
N ASP A 70 1.14 -10.54 2.40
CA ASP A 70 1.84 -11.30 1.36
C ASP A 70 1.15 -11.16 -0.01
N ALA A 71 -0.18 -11.18 -0.04
CA ALA A 71 -0.95 -10.95 -1.26
C ALA A 71 -0.73 -9.53 -1.82
N MET A 72 -0.73 -8.52 -0.95
CA MET A 72 -0.43 -7.14 -1.32
C MET A 72 1.00 -6.98 -1.82
N SER A 73 1.98 -7.59 -1.12
CA SER A 73 3.39 -7.56 -1.54
C SER A 73 3.59 -8.13 -2.95
N ARG A 74 2.91 -9.24 -3.27
CA ARG A 74 2.97 -9.86 -4.61
C ARG A 74 2.37 -8.96 -5.69
N ARG A 75 1.28 -8.26 -5.38
CA ARG A 75 0.59 -7.35 -6.31
C ARG A 75 1.49 -6.21 -6.77
N TYR A 76 2.31 -5.68 -5.86
CA TYR A 76 3.27 -4.61 -6.14
C TYR A 76 4.68 -5.10 -6.45
N THR A 77 4.82 -6.38 -6.83
CA THR A 77 6.10 -7.02 -7.16
C THR A 77 7.22 -6.80 -6.13
N PHE A 78 6.86 -6.55 -4.87
CA PHE A 78 7.77 -6.60 -3.73
C PHE A 78 8.11 -8.05 -3.47
N HIS A 79 9.08 -8.55 -4.23
CA HIS A 79 9.67 -9.86 -3.99
C HIS A 79 10.50 -9.71 -2.73
N SER A 80 10.10 -10.42 -1.68
CA SER A 80 10.98 -10.60 -0.56
C SER A 80 12.17 -11.44 -0.99
N SER A 81 13.29 -10.78 -1.26
CA SER A 81 14.59 -11.41 -1.17
C SER A 81 15.02 -11.58 0.28
#